data_AF-A0A7S0M9Z9-F1
#
_entry.id   AF-A0A7S0M9Z9-F1
#
_cell.length_a   1.000
_cell.length_b   1.000
_cell.length_c   1.000
_cell.angle_alpha   90.00
_cell.angle_beta   90.00
_cell.angle_gamma   90.00
#
_symmetry.space_group_name_H-M   'P 1'
#
loop_
_entity.id
_entity.type
_entity.pdbx_description
1 polymer ?
#
loop_
_entity_poly.entity_id
_entity_poly.type
_entity_poly.pdbx_seq_one_letter_code
_entity_poly.pdbx_strand_id
1 'polypeptide(L)'
;YHAVLVFSNPGFQDPVLLGDRLAAFHDQGGGVVVTAFANGNLRGAYASPANLNGYALLDYAGDVYGGYGSLGTVQEQQSPLMIGVASLSAPNAYRSAATIITGAVVVAWWDSDVSPANGGQPLVLRGTRGNRTLVELNFFPPSRGALA
;
A
#
# COMPACT_ATOMS: atom_id res chain seq x y z
N TYR A 1 17.79 10.04 3.54
CA TYR A 1 16.41 10.09 3.00
C TYR A 1 15.44 10.26 4.15
N HIS A 2 14.36 11.03 3.97
CA HIS A 2 13.30 11.13 4.99
C HIS A 2 12.22 10.06 4.81
N ALA A 3 12.03 9.59 3.58
CA ALA A 3 11.14 8.50 3.27
C ALA A 3 11.65 7.70 2.07
N VAL A 4 11.16 6.47 1.94
CA VAL A 4 11.39 5.57 0.80
C VAL A 4 10.06 5.01 0.29
N LEU A 5 9.92 4.97 -1.04
CA LEU A 5 8.85 4.24 -1.73
C LEU A 5 9.43 2.89 -2.16
N VAL A 6 8.76 1.79 -1.83
CA VAL A 6 9.23 0.43 -2.07
C VAL A 6 8.37 -0.23 -3.12
N PHE A 7 8.99 -0.58 -4.25
CA PHE A 7 8.36 -1.24 -5.38
C PHE A 7 9.33 -2.26 -6.01
N SER A 8 8.83 -3.44 -6.35
CA SER A 8 9.51 -4.36 -7.29
C SER A 8 8.51 -5.36 -7.85
N ASN A 9 8.40 -5.44 -9.18
CA ASN A 9 7.63 -6.47 -9.88
C ASN A 9 8.30 -7.86 -9.85
N PRO A 10 9.59 -8.03 -10.21
CA PRO A 10 10.22 -9.36 -10.19
C PRO A 10 10.53 -9.88 -8.77
N GLY A 11 10.14 -9.14 -7.73
CA GLY A 11 10.52 -9.40 -6.34
C GLY A 11 11.87 -8.80 -5.96
N PHE A 12 12.29 -9.03 -4.73
CA PHE A 12 13.56 -8.54 -4.21
C PHE A 12 14.58 -9.66 -4.16
N GLN A 13 15.85 -9.33 -4.43
CA GLN A 13 16.95 -10.30 -4.37
C GLN A 13 17.11 -10.90 -2.96
N ASP A 14 16.96 -10.06 -1.94
CA ASP A 14 16.94 -10.48 -0.54
C ASP A 14 15.76 -9.81 0.18
N PRO A 15 14.56 -10.42 0.12
CA PRO A 15 13.34 -9.80 0.65
C PRO A 15 13.29 -9.77 2.18
N VAL A 16 14.06 -10.62 2.85
CA VAL A 16 14.15 -10.65 4.33
C VAL A 16 15.05 -9.50 4.78
N LEU A 17 16.28 -9.42 4.27
CA LEU A 17 17.21 -8.37 4.63
C LEU A 17 16.67 -6.97 4.30
N LEU A 18 15.99 -6.83 3.15
CA LEU A 18 15.36 -5.57 2.80
C LEU A 18 14.25 -5.20 3.79
N GLY A 19 13.36 -6.14 4.12
CA GLY A 19 12.27 -5.90 5.07
C GLY A 19 12.78 -5.48 6.45
N ASP A 20 13.81 -6.16 6.96
CA ASP A 20 14.40 -5.85 8.26
C ASP A 20 15.09 -4.48 8.27
N ARG A 21 15.76 -4.11 7.16
CA ARG A 21 16.36 -2.77 7.01
C ARG A 21 15.32 -1.66 6.90
N LEU A 22 14.20 -1.91 6.23
CA LEU A 22 13.10 -0.95 6.15
C LEU A 22 12.44 -0.75 7.51
N ALA A 23 12.27 -1.82 8.29
CA ALA A 23 11.77 -1.73 9.65
C ALA A 23 12.72 -0.93 10.56
N ALA A 24 14.02 -1.23 10.51
CA ALA A 24 15.02 -0.45 11.24
C ALA A 24 15.03 1.02 10.82
N PHE A 25 14.87 1.31 9.51
CA PHE A 25 14.75 2.68 9.01
C PHE A 25 13.50 3.38 9.55
N HIS A 26 12.36 2.69 9.60
CA HIS A 26 11.11 3.21 10.18
C HIS A 26 11.24 3.52 11.68
N ASP A 27 11.82 2.59 12.43
CA ASP A 27 12.04 2.73 13.87
C ASP A 27 12.98 3.90 14.20
N GLN A 28 13.94 4.18 13.31
CA GLN A 28 14.85 5.34 13.41
C GLN A 28 14.22 6.66 12.93
N GLY A 29 13.00 6.63 12.41
CA GLY A 29 12.24 7.82 12.01
C GLY A 29 12.10 8.07 10.52
N GLY A 30 12.52 7.13 9.69
CA GLY A 30 12.24 7.14 8.26
C GLY A 30 10.78 6.80 7.93
N GLY A 31 10.24 7.42 6.89
CA GLY A 31 8.96 7.01 6.31
C GLY A 31 9.14 5.82 5.35
N VAL A 32 8.28 4.80 5.45
CA VAL A 32 8.24 3.71 4.48
C VAL A 32 6.86 3.67 3.84
N VAL A 33 6.84 3.72 2.50
CA VAL A 33 5.63 3.57 1.69
C VAL A 33 5.77 2.30 0.88
N VAL A 34 4.92 1.32 1.14
CA VAL A 34 4.88 0.05 0.41
C VAL A 34 3.86 0.15 -0.71
N THR A 35 4.17 -0.37 -1.89
CA THR A 35 3.21 -0.38 -3.01
C THR A 35 2.69 -1.79 -3.30
N ALA A 36 1.67 -1.89 -4.17
CA ALA A 36 1.37 -3.15 -4.85
C ALA A 36 2.66 -3.69 -5.51
N PHE A 37 2.76 -5.02 -5.60
CA PHE A 37 3.97 -5.80 -5.91
C PHE A 37 5.04 -5.83 -4.81
N ALA A 38 5.22 -4.78 -4.01
CA ALA A 38 6.16 -4.85 -2.89
C ALA A 38 5.58 -5.58 -1.67
N ASN A 39 4.31 -5.32 -1.36
CA ASN A 39 3.59 -5.97 -0.25
C ASN A 39 3.55 -7.50 -0.35
N GLY A 40 3.40 -8.06 -1.55
CA GLY A 40 3.43 -9.50 -1.80
C GLY A 40 4.84 -10.12 -1.79
N ASN A 41 5.90 -9.31 -1.88
CA ASN A 41 7.28 -9.78 -2.06
C ASN A 41 8.23 -9.44 -0.90
N LEU A 42 7.93 -8.44 -0.07
CA LEU A 42 8.68 -8.14 1.15
C LEU A 42 8.50 -9.25 2.19
N ARG A 43 9.56 -9.55 2.95
CA ARG A 43 9.57 -10.56 4.02
C ARG A 43 10.24 -9.99 5.27
N GLY A 44 10.67 -10.84 6.20
CA GLY A 44 11.27 -10.41 7.47
C GLY A 44 10.24 -9.67 8.33
N ALA A 45 10.59 -8.48 8.80
CA ALA A 45 9.70 -7.60 9.55
C ALA A 45 8.40 -7.22 8.81
N TYR A 46 8.35 -7.32 7.48
CA TYR A 46 7.14 -7.04 6.68
C TYR A 46 6.34 -8.29 6.29
N ALA A 47 6.72 -9.48 6.76
CA ALA A 47 5.96 -10.71 6.49
C ALA A 47 4.53 -10.60 7.08
N SER A 48 3.52 -10.89 6.25
CA SER A 48 2.14 -10.43 6.49
C SER A 48 1.14 -11.40 7.12
N PRO A 49 1.35 -12.71 7.42
CA PRO A 49 0.31 -13.48 8.08
C PRO A 49 -0.11 -12.79 9.38
N ALA A 50 -1.31 -12.21 9.38
CA ALA A 50 -1.85 -11.39 10.48
C ALA A 50 -0.95 -10.25 10.99
N ASN A 51 -0.06 -9.68 10.18
CA ASN A 51 0.86 -8.61 10.62
C ASN A 51 1.72 -8.98 11.84
N LEU A 52 2.27 -10.19 11.84
CA LEU A 52 3.08 -10.76 12.92
C LEU A 52 4.07 -9.76 13.57
N ASN A 53 4.64 -8.88 12.75
CA ASN A 53 5.66 -7.94 13.15
C ASN A 53 5.23 -6.48 13.16
N GLY A 54 3.99 -6.13 12.80
CA GLY A 54 3.44 -4.76 12.94
C GLY A 54 3.83 -3.74 11.86
N TYR A 55 4.34 -4.16 10.69
CA TYR A 55 4.77 -3.25 9.61
C TYR A 55 3.94 -3.34 8.32
N ALA A 56 3.12 -4.37 8.15
CA ALA A 56 2.24 -4.54 6.99
C ALA A 56 0.84 -3.96 7.29
N LEU A 57 0.18 -3.40 6.28
CA LEU A 57 -1.21 -2.91 6.38
C LEU A 57 -2.20 -3.75 5.59
N LEU A 58 -1.70 -4.50 4.60
CA LEU A 58 -2.44 -5.53 3.87
C LEU A 58 -1.85 -6.92 4.12
N ASP A 59 -2.73 -7.90 4.30
CA ASP A 59 -2.37 -9.31 4.19
C ASP A 59 -2.57 -9.76 2.76
N TYR A 60 -1.45 -9.87 2.03
CA TYR A 60 -1.43 -10.17 0.60
C TYR A 60 -1.96 -11.58 0.32
N ALA A 61 -2.94 -11.69 -0.57
CA ALA A 61 -3.57 -12.93 -0.98
C ALA A 61 -3.49 -13.19 -2.50
N GLY A 62 -2.80 -12.34 -3.25
CA GLY A 62 -2.67 -12.42 -4.70
C GLY A 62 -2.81 -11.06 -5.36
N ASP A 63 -2.95 -11.07 -6.68
CA ASP A 63 -3.07 -9.85 -7.48
C ASP A 63 -4.39 -9.79 -8.25
N VAL A 64 -4.95 -8.60 -8.32
CA VAL A 64 -6.11 -8.24 -9.15
C VAL A 64 -5.64 -7.26 -10.21
N TYR A 65 -5.84 -7.61 -11.48
CA TYR A 65 -5.37 -6.80 -12.58
C TYR A 65 -6.29 -6.84 -13.80
N GLY A 66 -6.18 -5.80 -14.63
CA GLY A 66 -6.99 -5.64 -15.83
C GLY A 66 -8.16 -4.69 -15.62
N GLY A 67 -8.72 -4.23 -16.74
CA GLY A 67 -9.82 -3.27 -16.74
C GLY A 67 -9.42 -1.86 -16.30
N TYR A 68 -10.39 -0.96 -16.40
CA TYR A 68 -10.25 0.42 -15.96
C TYR A 68 -10.54 0.49 -14.45
N GLY A 69 -9.68 1.19 -13.70
CA GLY A 69 -9.91 1.53 -12.30
C GLY A 69 -9.81 3.04 -12.08
N SER A 70 -10.57 3.54 -11.11
CA SER A 70 -10.52 4.94 -10.70
C SER A 70 -10.61 5.12 -9.17
N LEU A 71 -10.55 6.37 -8.74
CA LEU A 71 -10.69 6.73 -7.34
C LEU A 71 -12.12 6.48 -6.88
N GLY A 72 -12.30 5.56 -5.93
CA GLY A 72 -13.58 5.30 -5.30
C GLY A 72 -13.82 6.21 -4.10
N THR A 73 -14.53 5.69 -3.10
CA THR A 73 -14.84 6.46 -1.88
C THR A 73 -13.56 6.82 -1.11
N VAL A 74 -13.42 8.09 -0.78
CA VAL A 74 -12.40 8.62 0.14
C VAL A 74 -12.98 8.67 1.54
N GLN A 75 -12.50 7.81 2.42
CA GLN A 75 -12.95 7.69 3.81
C GLN A 75 -12.37 8.81 4.69
N GLU A 76 -11.13 9.23 4.41
CA GLU A 76 -10.47 10.30 5.15
C GLU A 76 -10.18 11.51 4.25
N GLN A 77 -11.21 12.29 3.93
CA GLN A 77 -11.09 13.44 3.01
C GLN A 77 -10.10 14.52 3.49
N GLN A 78 -9.91 14.63 4.81
CA GLN A 78 -8.96 15.59 5.41
C GLN A 78 -7.55 14.99 5.61
N SER A 79 -7.32 13.74 5.20
CA SER A 79 -6.01 13.12 5.31
C SER A 79 -4.98 13.87 4.46
N PRO A 80 -3.77 14.13 4.97
CA PRO A 80 -2.68 14.66 4.16
C PRO A 80 -2.36 13.82 2.92
N LEU A 81 -2.72 12.53 2.91
CA LEU A 81 -2.54 11.63 1.78
C LEU A 81 -3.50 11.90 0.61
N MET A 82 -4.54 12.71 0.83
CA MET A 82 -5.57 13.03 -0.17
C MET A 82 -5.61 14.50 -0.55
N ILE A 83 -4.71 15.33 -0.01
CA ILE A 83 -4.63 16.75 -0.36
C ILE A 83 -4.28 16.88 -1.85
N GLY A 84 -5.15 17.54 -2.61
CA GLY A 84 -4.97 17.76 -4.04
C GLY A 84 -5.30 16.54 -4.92
N VAL A 85 -5.74 15.41 -4.33
CA VAL A 85 -6.13 14.21 -5.06
C VAL A 85 -7.62 14.28 -5.39
N ALA A 86 -7.95 14.71 -6.61
CA ALA A 86 -9.34 14.79 -7.08
C ALA A 86 -9.76 13.56 -7.90
N SER A 87 -8.81 12.89 -8.56
CA SER A 87 -9.10 11.75 -9.43
C SER A 87 -7.91 10.80 -9.54
N LEU A 88 -8.22 9.57 -9.95
CA LEU A 88 -7.26 8.56 -10.40
C LEU A 88 -7.80 7.95 -11.69
N SER A 89 -6.95 7.75 -12.68
CA SER A 89 -7.28 7.03 -13.90
C SER A 89 -6.23 5.94 -14.13
N ALA A 90 -6.66 4.69 -14.07
CA ALA A 90 -5.81 3.52 -14.28
C ALA A 90 -6.43 2.64 -15.39
N PRO A 91 -6.06 2.84 -16.67
CA PRO A 91 -6.61 2.07 -17.79
C PRO A 91 -6.32 0.57 -17.76
N ASN A 92 -5.28 0.18 -17.01
CA ASN A 92 -4.97 -1.20 -16.67
C ASN A 92 -4.67 -1.24 -15.18
N ALA A 93 -5.73 -1.23 -14.38
CA ALA A 93 -5.61 -1.19 -12.93
C ALA A 93 -4.90 -2.46 -12.44
N TYR A 94 -4.03 -2.28 -11.46
CA TYR A 94 -3.34 -3.37 -10.79
C TYR A 94 -3.31 -3.05 -9.31
N ARG A 95 -3.69 -4.03 -8.48
CA ARG A 95 -3.78 -3.94 -7.04
C ARG A 95 -3.63 -5.32 -6.44
N SER A 96 -3.13 -5.41 -5.23
CA SER A 96 -3.12 -6.66 -4.49
C SER A 96 -4.52 -7.00 -4.02
N ALA A 97 -4.90 -8.27 -4.18
CA ALA A 97 -6.01 -8.87 -3.46
C ALA A 97 -5.55 -9.04 -2.00
N ALA A 98 -6.22 -8.38 -1.05
CA ALA A 98 -5.77 -8.44 0.32
C ALA A 98 -6.89 -8.27 1.34
N THR A 99 -6.68 -8.89 2.50
CA THR A 99 -7.46 -8.57 3.70
C THR A 99 -6.78 -7.40 4.41
N ILE A 100 -7.57 -6.45 4.88
CA ILE A 100 -7.05 -5.33 5.67
C ILE A 100 -6.62 -5.87 7.03
N ILE A 101 -5.36 -5.63 7.40
CA ILE A 101 -4.83 -6.00 8.70
C ILE A 101 -5.51 -5.19 9.80
N THR A 102 -5.80 -5.82 10.95
CA THR A 102 -6.36 -5.13 12.11
C THR A 102 -5.48 -3.93 12.52
N GLY A 103 -6.09 -2.75 12.64
CA GLY A 103 -5.41 -1.50 12.98
C GLY A 103 -4.93 -0.69 11.77
N ALA A 104 -4.98 -1.24 10.56
CA ALA A 104 -4.89 -0.45 9.34
C ALA A 104 -6.21 0.32 9.11
N VAL A 105 -6.07 1.53 8.61
CA VAL A 105 -7.16 2.45 8.28
C VAL A 105 -7.15 2.68 6.77
N VAL A 106 -8.27 2.41 6.13
CA VAL A 106 -8.43 2.70 4.70
C VAL A 106 -8.71 4.19 4.54
N VAL A 107 -7.88 4.84 3.74
CA VAL A 107 -8.00 6.27 3.41
C VAL A 107 -8.87 6.43 2.16
N ALA A 108 -8.66 5.58 1.16
CA ALA A 108 -9.42 5.59 -0.09
C ALA A 108 -9.58 4.18 -0.65
N TRP A 109 -10.67 3.97 -1.39
CA TRP A 109 -11.00 2.73 -2.08
C TRP A 109 -10.76 2.83 -3.58
N TRP A 110 -10.54 1.70 -4.23
CA TRP A 110 -10.78 1.60 -5.67
C TRP A 110 -12.28 1.72 -5.96
N ASP A 111 -12.64 2.38 -7.05
CA ASP A 111 -14.03 2.60 -7.49
C ASP A 111 -14.84 1.31 -7.66
N SER A 112 -14.16 0.28 -8.15
CA SER A 112 -14.71 -1.04 -8.47
C SER A 112 -15.08 -1.85 -7.22
N ASP A 113 -14.72 -1.37 -6.03
CA ASP A 113 -14.38 -2.22 -4.89
C ASP A 113 -14.71 -1.54 -3.54
N VAL A 114 -15.96 -1.11 -3.34
CA VAL A 114 -16.32 -0.09 -2.32
C VAL A 114 -16.40 -0.56 -0.85
N SER A 115 -16.08 -1.80 -0.50
CA SER A 115 -16.03 -2.30 0.90
C SER A 115 -15.53 -3.75 0.97
N PRO A 116 -14.87 -4.20 2.07
CA PRO A 116 -14.49 -5.61 2.26
C PRO A 116 -15.68 -6.57 2.17
N ALA A 117 -16.88 -6.10 2.51
CA ALA A 117 -18.11 -6.89 2.47
C ALA A 117 -18.45 -7.41 1.05
N ASN A 118 -17.88 -6.81 0.01
CA ASN A 118 -18.05 -7.22 -1.39
C ASN A 118 -16.74 -7.70 -2.04
N GLY A 119 -15.69 -8.01 -1.25
CA GLY A 119 -14.37 -8.37 -1.78
C GLY A 119 -13.54 -7.19 -2.29
N GLY A 120 -13.89 -5.95 -1.87
CA GLY A 120 -13.24 -4.74 -2.34
C GLY A 120 -11.78 -4.59 -1.90
N GLN A 121 -10.96 -4.04 -2.80
CA GLN A 121 -9.58 -3.69 -2.57
C GLN A 121 -9.41 -2.22 -2.17
N PRO A 122 -8.75 -1.93 -1.03
CA PRO A 122 -8.38 -0.56 -0.69
C PRO A 122 -7.38 -0.01 -1.71
N LEU A 123 -7.38 1.31 -1.92
CA LEU A 123 -6.44 2.01 -2.79
C LEU A 123 -5.29 2.61 -1.97
N VAL A 124 -5.61 3.28 -0.86
CA VAL A 124 -4.65 3.88 0.07
C VAL A 124 -4.97 3.45 1.47
N LEU A 125 -3.95 2.97 2.18
CA LEU A 125 -4.04 2.66 3.61
C LEU A 125 -3.01 3.44 4.39
N ARG A 126 -3.36 3.71 5.63
CA ARG A 126 -2.41 4.12 6.66
C ARG A 126 -2.53 3.22 7.87
N GLY A 127 -1.48 3.16 8.66
CA GLY A 127 -1.52 2.58 9.99
C GLY A 127 -0.49 3.24 10.86
N THR A 128 -0.28 2.70 12.04
CA THR A 128 0.73 3.20 12.97
C THR A 128 1.49 2.04 13.57
N ARG A 129 2.80 2.24 13.71
CA ARG A 129 3.66 1.41 14.53
C ARG A 129 4.37 2.28 15.54
N GLY A 130 4.13 2.00 16.83
CA GLY A 130 4.45 2.96 17.87
C GLY A 130 3.76 4.30 17.58
N ASN A 131 4.53 5.39 17.57
CA ASN A 131 4.01 6.73 17.28
C ASN A 131 4.27 7.18 15.83
N ARG A 132 4.51 6.25 14.90
CA ARG A 132 4.89 6.56 13.52
C ARG A 132 3.95 5.95 12.50
N THR A 133 3.63 6.75 11.47
CA THR A 133 2.74 6.35 10.38
C THR A 133 3.39 5.32 9.48
N LEU A 134 2.61 4.34 9.06
CA LEU A 134 2.89 3.46 7.93
C LEU A 134 1.93 3.83 6.80
N VAL A 135 2.36 3.71 5.55
CA VAL A 135 1.52 3.95 4.37
C VAL A 135 1.67 2.81 3.40
N GLU A 136 0.54 2.35 2.86
CA GLU A 136 0.51 1.37 1.79
C GLU A 136 -0.35 1.89 0.63
N LEU A 137 0.23 1.85 -0.57
CA LEU A 137 -0.38 2.26 -1.82
C LEU A 137 -0.70 1.00 -2.62
N ASN A 138 -1.95 0.56 -2.59
CA ASN A 138 -2.35 -0.68 -3.23
C ASN A 138 -2.66 -0.46 -4.72
N PHE A 139 -1.70 0.11 -5.43
CA PHE A 139 -1.71 0.26 -6.87
C PHE A 139 -0.30 0.12 -7.44
N PHE A 140 -0.20 -0.38 -8.68
CA PHE A 140 1.06 -0.35 -9.42
C PHE A 140 1.42 1.11 -9.69
N PRO A 141 2.63 1.60 -9.30
CA PRO A 141 2.95 3.02 -9.39
C PRO A 141 3.80 3.43 -10.62
N PRO A 142 3.56 2.98 -11.88
CA PRO A 142 4.29 3.54 -13.00
C PRO A 142 3.68 4.91 -13.32
N SER A 143 4.45 5.97 -13.18
CA SER A 143 4.11 7.21 -13.84
C SER A 143 4.40 7.06 -15.34
N ARG A 144 3.36 7.00 -16.19
CA ARG A 144 3.49 7.46 -17.58
C ARG A 144 2.98 8.89 -17.64
N GLY A 145 3.88 9.83 -17.34
CA GLY A 145 3.68 11.27 -17.50
C GLY A 145 2.84 11.94 -16.41
N ALA A 146 3.51 12.62 -15.48
CA ALA A 146 3.03 13.94 -15.09
C ALA A 146 3.24 14.82 -16.34
N LEU A 147 2.23 14.92 -17.21
CA LEU A 147 2.28 15.91 -18.27
C LEU A 147 2.05 17.28 -17.62
N ALA A 148 2.99 18.17 -17.93
CA ALA A 148 3.02 19.57 -17.53
C ALA A 148 1.78 20.36 -17.99
#